data_AF-A0A5B1QJ16-F1
#
_entry.id   AF-A0A5B1QJ16-F1
#
_cell.length_a   1.000
_cell.length_b   1.000
_cell.length_c   1.000
_cell.angle_alpha   90.00
_cell.angle_beta   90.00
_cell.angle_gamma   90.00
#
_symmetry.space_group_name_H-M   'P 1'
#
loop_
_entity.id
_entity.type
_entity.pdbx_description
1 polymer ?
#
loop_
_entity_poly.entity_id
_entity_poly.type
_entity_poly.pdbx_seq_one_letter_code
_entity_poly.pdbx_strand_id
1 'polypeptide(L)'
;MASAGPSTQSASAPAAPTQVQAQPLVAQGDWTKNLVHLAKTAELKKHALTLQLHTAHILSAHSTLDQKNKTIQDLKEQKNKLESERVRLLKCLREVNEDRDKADILEAQITSECADLRTRIQQITDGEYALAKRDVDALRAELGQPPLPSLQATLEEKSQQYLQERRLGADAGAGAGFKRGADETGTGEHAQPVPGKRPRGRPKGSKNRVPSKSAAGTSASAPAAAS
;
A
#
# COMPACT_ATOMS: atom_id res chain seq x y z
N MET A 1 1.41 1.51 -30.45
CA MET A 1 1.61 0.76 -31.71
C MET A 1 0.37 0.94 -32.57
N ALA A 2 0.45 1.81 -33.57
CA ALA A 2 -0.44 1.84 -34.74
C ALA A 2 0.33 2.63 -35.80
N SER A 3 0.81 1.92 -36.82
CA SER A 3 1.56 2.43 -37.96
C SER A 3 0.58 2.63 -39.10
N ALA A 4 0.51 3.84 -39.67
CA ALA A 4 -0.25 4.13 -40.88
C ALA A 4 0.75 4.52 -41.98
N GLY A 5 0.82 3.72 -43.04
CA GLY A 5 1.71 3.92 -44.18
C GLY A 5 1.14 4.93 -45.20
N PRO A 6 1.99 5.53 -46.05
CA PRO A 6 1.53 6.38 -47.14
C PRO A 6 1.25 5.60 -48.43
N SER A 7 0.14 5.97 -49.06
CA SER A 7 -0.41 5.45 -50.30
C SER A 7 0.45 5.73 -51.54
N THR A 8 0.42 4.75 -52.44
CA THR A 8 1.07 4.71 -53.75
C THR A 8 0.23 5.34 -54.88
N GLN A 9 0.97 5.93 -55.83
CA GLN A 9 0.72 6.05 -57.28
C GLN A 9 -0.23 7.14 -57.84
N SER A 10 0.35 7.98 -58.70
CA SER A 10 -0.10 8.16 -60.09
C SER A 10 1.08 8.66 -60.94
N ALA A 11 1.49 7.84 -61.91
CA ALA A 11 2.53 8.15 -62.89
C ALA A 11 1.85 8.58 -64.20
N SER A 12 2.15 9.78 -64.68
CA SER A 12 1.79 10.25 -66.02
C SER A 12 3.02 10.14 -66.94
N ALA A 13 2.80 9.57 -68.13
CA ALA A 13 3.81 9.27 -69.13
C ALA A 13 4.45 10.53 -69.76
N PRO A 14 5.74 10.50 -70.15
CA PRO A 14 6.34 11.58 -70.94
C PRO A 14 6.05 11.40 -72.43
N ALA A 15 5.64 12.51 -73.07
CA ALA A 15 5.48 12.63 -74.52
C ALA A 15 6.85 12.72 -75.23
N ALA A 16 6.88 12.26 -76.47
CA ALA A 16 8.06 12.14 -77.33
C ALA A 16 8.78 13.49 -77.61
N PRO A 17 10.10 13.50 -77.79
CA PRO A 17 10.84 14.71 -78.15
C PRO A 17 10.78 14.97 -79.66
N THR A 18 10.23 16.12 -80.04
CA THR A 18 10.33 16.69 -81.38
C THR A 18 11.77 17.16 -81.63
N GLN A 19 12.45 16.59 -82.63
CA GLN A 19 13.75 17.06 -83.12
C GLN A 19 13.62 18.48 -83.67
N VAL A 20 14.22 19.45 -82.98
CA VAL A 20 14.43 20.81 -83.48
C VAL A 20 15.88 20.93 -83.93
N GLN A 21 16.05 21.39 -85.15
CA GLN A 21 17.31 21.52 -85.89
C GLN A 21 18.38 22.25 -85.08
N ALA A 22 19.57 21.64 -85.03
CA ALA A 22 20.77 22.22 -84.44
C ALA A 22 21.29 23.35 -85.34
N GLN A 23 20.88 24.58 -85.06
CA GLN A 23 21.66 25.75 -85.47
C GLN A 23 22.87 25.89 -84.55
N PRO A 24 24.04 26.34 -85.05
CA PRO A 24 25.22 26.56 -84.22
C PRO A 24 24.92 27.72 -83.29
N LEU A 25 24.64 27.40 -82.02
CA LEU A 25 24.40 28.35 -80.95
C LEU A 25 25.73 29.05 -80.64
N VAL A 26 26.06 30.09 -81.41
CA VAL A 26 27.13 31.02 -81.05
C VAL A 26 26.71 31.63 -79.72
N ALA A 27 27.45 31.31 -78.66
CA ALA A 27 27.21 31.74 -77.29
C ALA A 27 27.43 33.26 -77.15
N GLN A 28 26.52 34.04 -77.71
CA GLN A 28 26.38 35.48 -77.46
C GLN A 28 25.46 35.65 -76.25
N GLY A 29 25.90 35.13 -75.11
CA GLY A 29 25.13 35.10 -73.87
C GLY A 29 26.05 34.94 -72.67
N ASP A 30 25.72 35.66 -71.60
CA ASP A 30 26.48 35.86 -70.36
C ASP A 30 26.64 34.57 -69.52
N TRP A 31 27.28 33.54 -70.08
CA TRP A 31 27.44 32.22 -69.48
C TRP A 31 28.13 32.26 -68.11
N THR A 32 29.04 33.21 -67.93
CA THR A 32 29.71 33.49 -66.66
C THR A 32 28.73 33.94 -65.59
N LYS A 33 27.78 34.83 -65.92
CA LYS A 33 26.73 35.26 -64.97
C LYS A 33 25.79 34.12 -64.61
N ASN A 34 25.44 33.27 -65.58
CA ASN A 34 24.60 32.09 -65.33
C ASN A 34 25.30 31.08 -64.41
N LEU A 35 26.61 30.85 -64.59
CA LEU A 35 27.39 29.97 -63.73
C LEU A 35 27.48 30.54 -62.29
N VAL A 36 27.75 31.84 -62.15
CA VAL A 36 27.78 32.51 -60.84
C VAL A 36 26.40 32.44 -60.17
N HIS A 37 25.31 32.64 -60.93
CA HIS A 37 23.95 32.52 -60.40
C HIS A 37 23.67 31.09 -59.91
N LEU A 38 24.01 30.07 -60.70
CA LEU A 38 23.85 28.67 -60.32
C LEU A 38 24.63 28.33 -59.05
N ALA A 39 25.87 28.81 -58.93
CA ALA A 39 26.69 28.63 -57.73
C ALA A 39 26.03 29.27 -56.49
N LYS A 40 25.55 30.52 -56.60
CA LYS A 40 24.81 31.19 -55.52
C LYS A 40 23.53 30.46 -55.15
N THR A 41 22.78 29.94 -56.13
CA THR A 41 21.59 29.12 -55.89
C THR A 41 21.94 27.82 -55.16
N ALA A 42 23.04 27.16 -55.53
CA ALA A 42 23.49 25.95 -54.86
C ALA A 42 23.91 26.23 -53.40
N GLU A 43 24.65 27.31 -53.18
CA GLU A 43 25.04 27.76 -51.84
C GLU A 43 23.83 28.13 -50.97
N LEU A 44 22.86 28.88 -51.52
CA LEU A 44 21.60 29.19 -50.85
C LEU A 44 20.83 27.91 -50.45
N LYS A 45 20.73 26.93 -51.35
CA LYS A 45 20.08 25.63 -51.07
C LYS A 45 20.81 24.86 -49.96
N LYS A 46 22.15 24.88 -49.95
CA LYS A 46 22.95 24.29 -48.86
C LYS A 46 22.63 24.94 -47.52
N HIS A 47 22.57 26.27 -47.45
CA HIS A 47 22.23 26.99 -46.23
C HIS A 47 20.78 26.72 -45.79
N ALA A 48 19.83 26.72 -46.72
CA ALA A 48 18.43 26.41 -46.44
C ALA A 48 18.25 24.99 -45.87
N LEU A 49 18.93 23.99 -46.45
CA LEU A 49 18.91 22.62 -45.93
C LEU A 49 19.52 22.54 -44.53
N THR A 50 20.64 23.22 -44.31
CA THR A 50 21.31 23.26 -42.99
C THR A 50 20.39 23.87 -41.93
N LEU A 51 19.71 24.97 -42.26
CA LEU A 51 18.73 25.60 -41.40
C LEU A 51 17.56 24.66 -41.09
N GLN A 52 16.99 23.99 -42.10
CA GLN A 52 15.92 23.01 -41.92
C GLN A 52 16.32 21.86 -40.98
N LEU A 53 17.54 21.35 -41.12
CA LEU A 53 18.08 20.30 -40.25
C LEU A 53 18.22 20.78 -38.81
N HIS A 54 18.76 21.98 -38.59
CA HIS A 54 18.84 22.58 -37.26
C HIS A 54 17.45 22.82 -36.66
N THR A 55 16.49 23.32 -37.44
CA THR A 55 15.10 23.48 -37.00
C THR A 55 14.49 22.15 -36.55
N ALA A 56 14.68 21.08 -37.32
CA ALA A 56 14.20 19.75 -36.95
C ALA A 56 14.83 19.25 -35.64
N HIS A 57 16.13 19.46 -35.46
CA HIS A 57 16.83 19.11 -34.22
C HIS A 57 16.31 19.91 -33.01
N ILE A 58 16.09 21.22 -33.17
CA ILE A 58 15.54 22.08 -32.13
C ILE A 58 14.13 21.61 -31.74
N LEU A 59 13.27 21.31 -32.70
CA LEU A 59 11.91 20.81 -32.44
C LEU A 59 11.91 19.46 -31.71
N SER A 60 12.78 18.54 -32.13
CA SER A 60 12.92 17.24 -31.46
C SER A 60 13.44 17.38 -30.02
N ALA A 61 14.40 18.29 -29.80
CA ALA A 61 14.91 18.58 -28.47
C ALA A 61 13.82 19.21 -27.58
N HIS A 62 13.00 20.12 -28.12
CA HIS A 62 11.86 20.70 -27.41
C HIS A 62 10.83 19.65 -26.99
N SER A 63 10.41 18.76 -27.91
CA SER A 63 9.47 17.69 -27.57
C SER A 63 10.00 16.78 -26.46
N THR A 64 11.30 16.48 -26.49
CA THR A 64 11.96 15.69 -25.43
C THR A 64 11.98 16.45 -24.10
N LEU A 65 12.31 17.75 -24.13
CA LEU A 65 12.30 18.61 -22.94
C LEU A 65 10.90 18.64 -22.29
N ASP A 66 9.85 18.82 -23.08
CA ASP A 66 8.47 18.87 -22.59
C ASP A 66 8.05 17.54 -21.97
N GLN A 67 8.40 16.42 -22.60
CA GLN A 67 8.14 15.09 -22.04
C GLN A 67 8.86 14.88 -20.70
N LYS A 68 10.12 15.32 -20.59
CA LYS A 68 10.89 15.24 -19.34
C LYS A 68 10.30 16.14 -18.26
N ASN A 69 9.88 17.36 -18.61
CA ASN A 69 9.22 18.28 -17.68
C ASN A 69 7.92 17.70 -17.13
N LYS A 70 7.10 17.08 -17.98
CA LYS A 70 5.90 16.37 -17.53
C LYS A 70 6.24 15.22 -16.58
N THR A 71 7.23 14.40 -16.93
CA THR A 71 7.67 13.30 -16.06
C THR A 71 8.17 13.81 -14.70
N ILE A 72 8.86 14.95 -14.66
CA ILE A 72 9.29 15.60 -13.41
C ILE A 72 8.10 16.02 -12.56
N GLN A 73 7.03 16.57 -13.17
CA GLN A 73 5.81 16.93 -12.46
C GLN A 73 5.13 15.70 -11.89
N ASP A 74 4.93 14.65 -12.69
CA ASP A 74 4.32 13.38 -12.25
C ASP A 74 5.09 12.78 -11.06
N LEU A 75 6.44 12.80 -11.11
CA LEU A 75 7.28 12.31 -10.01
C LEU A 75 7.17 13.18 -8.74
N LYS A 76 7.04 14.50 -8.88
CA LYS A 76 6.84 15.40 -7.73
C LYS A 76 5.50 15.11 -7.03
N GLU A 77 4.44 14.90 -7.80
CA GLU A 77 3.12 14.55 -7.26
C GLU A 77 3.14 13.19 -6.54
N GLN A 78 3.75 12.17 -7.16
CA GLN A 78 3.92 10.86 -6.53
C GLN A 78 4.71 10.95 -5.23
N LYS A 79 5.81 11.72 -5.22
CA LYS A 79 6.60 11.96 -4.00
C LYS A 79 5.76 12.61 -2.91
N ASN A 80 4.96 13.63 -3.24
CA ASN A 80 4.11 14.32 -2.28
C ASN A 80 3.06 13.37 -1.66
N LYS A 81 2.44 12.52 -2.48
CA LYS A 81 1.49 11.49 -2.02
C LYS A 81 2.13 10.47 -1.08
N LEU A 82 3.34 10.02 -1.40
CA LEU A 82 4.08 9.10 -0.54
C LEU A 82 4.47 9.76 0.79
N GLU A 83 4.86 11.04 0.78
CA GLU A 83 5.18 11.75 2.01
C GLU A 83 3.92 11.94 2.89
N SER A 84 2.76 12.26 2.31
CA SER A 84 1.52 12.35 3.08
C SER A 84 1.13 11.02 3.71
N GLU A 85 1.29 9.91 3.00
CA GLU A 85 1.05 8.57 3.56
C GLU A 85 2.05 8.22 4.65
N ARG A 86 3.34 8.56 4.46
CA ARG A 86 4.38 8.38 5.49
C ARG A 86 4.01 9.12 6.78
N VAL A 87 3.60 10.38 6.68
CA VAL A 87 3.16 11.17 7.83
C VAL A 87 1.94 10.55 8.50
N ARG A 88 0.94 10.12 7.72
CA ARG A 88 -0.27 9.44 8.23
C ARG A 88 0.08 8.17 9.00
N LEU A 89 0.93 7.32 8.44
CA LEU A 89 1.36 6.06 9.08
C LEU A 89 2.17 6.32 10.36
N LEU A 90 3.04 7.33 10.37
CA LEU A 90 3.78 7.71 11.57
C LEU A 90 2.85 8.21 12.68
N LYS A 91 1.78 8.94 12.33
CA LYS A 91 0.75 9.34 13.29
C LYS A 91 0.04 8.13 13.88
N CYS A 92 -0.43 7.20 13.05
CA CYS A 92 -1.09 5.98 13.53
C CYS A 92 -0.16 5.13 14.41
N LEU A 93 1.13 5.02 14.07
CA LEU A 93 2.10 4.29 14.88
C LEU A 93 2.29 4.93 16.26
N ARG A 94 2.29 6.26 16.33
CA ARG A 94 2.34 6.99 17.60
C ARG A 94 1.11 6.67 18.46
N GLU A 95 -0.09 6.76 17.89
CA GLU A 95 -1.34 6.46 18.59
C GLU A 95 -1.34 5.03 19.15
N VAL A 96 -0.92 4.03 18.37
CA VAL A 96 -0.82 2.63 18.83
C VAL A 96 0.17 2.49 19.99
N ASN A 97 1.31 3.18 19.94
CA ASN A 97 2.28 3.14 21.04
C ASN A 97 1.71 3.79 22.31
N GLU A 98 1.04 4.93 22.19
CA GLU A 98 0.37 5.59 23.32
C GLU A 98 -0.70 4.69 23.95
N ASP A 99 -1.49 3.98 23.14
CA ASP A 99 -2.52 3.07 23.65
C ASP A 99 -1.94 1.80 24.27
N ARG A 100 -0.82 1.29 23.74
CA ARG A 100 -0.05 0.22 24.39
C ARG A 100 0.45 0.67 25.76
N ASP A 101 1.07 1.83 25.84
CA ASP A 101 1.62 2.34 27.11
C ASP A 101 0.50 2.55 28.16
N LYS A 102 -0.70 3.01 27.73
CA LYS A 102 -1.88 3.05 28.61
C LYS A 102 -2.32 1.65 29.07
N ALA A 103 -2.34 0.67 28.17
CA ALA A 103 -2.71 -0.70 28.51
C ALA A 103 -1.72 -1.32 29.50
N ASP A 104 -0.42 -1.09 29.32
CA ASP A 104 0.64 -1.56 30.23
C ASP A 104 0.47 -0.97 31.64
N ILE A 105 0.12 0.32 31.74
CA ILE A 105 -0.17 0.98 33.04
C ILE A 105 -1.40 0.35 33.71
N LEU A 106 -2.48 0.15 32.95
CA LEU A 106 -3.70 -0.46 33.47
C LEU A 106 -3.48 -1.92 33.90
N GLU A 107 -2.70 -2.69 33.14
CA GLU A 107 -2.32 -4.06 33.49
C GLU A 107 -1.52 -4.09 34.79
N ALA A 108 -0.52 -3.21 34.93
CA ALA A 108 0.27 -3.10 36.16
C ALA A 108 -0.61 -2.74 37.36
N GLN A 109 -1.54 -1.80 37.20
CA GLN A 109 -2.48 -1.41 38.24
C GLN A 109 -3.38 -2.59 38.65
N ILE A 110 -4.04 -3.24 37.69
CA ILE A 110 -4.93 -4.38 37.97
C ILE A 110 -4.15 -5.53 38.60
N THR A 111 -2.90 -5.75 38.18
CA THR A 111 -2.03 -6.79 38.76
C THR A 111 -1.71 -6.50 40.22
N SER A 112 -1.39 -5.24 40.56
CA SER A 112 -1.17 -4.82 41.94
C SER A 112 -2.45 -4.98 42.78
N GLU A 113 -3.58 -4.49 42.29
CA GLU A 113 -4.87 -4.62 42.99
C GLU A 113 -5.25 -6.09 43.22
N CYS A 114 -5.01 -6.96 42.23
CA CYS A 114 -5.21 -8.40 42.37
C CYS A 114 -4.30 -9.02 43.45
N ALA A 115 -3.04 -8.58 43.55
CA ALA A 115 -2.11 -9.03 44.58
C ALA A 115 -2.56 -8.57 45.97
N ASP A 116 -3.02 -7.33 46.10
CA ASP A 116 -3.54 -6.76 47.34
C ASP A 116 -4.80 -7.49 47.81
N LEU A 117 -5.75 -7.74 46.89
CA LEU A 117 -6.95 -8.50 47.19
C LEU A 117 -6.64 -9.93 47.62
N ARG A 118 -5.71 -10.62 46.95
CA ARG A 118 -5.27 -11.97 47.38
C ARG A 118 -4.66 -11.94 48.77
N THR A 119 -3.82 -10.97 49.05
CA THR A 119 -3.21 -10.80 50.38
C THR A 119 -4.27 -10.55 51.44
N ARG A 120 -5.25 -9.69 51.16
CA ARG A 120 -6.35 -9.39 52.08
C ARG A 120 -7.26 -10.60 52.31
N ILE A 121 -7.58 -11.35 51.26
CA ILE A 121 -8.34 -12.60 51.38
C ILE A 121 -7.59 -13.58 52.28
N GLN A 122 -6.27 -13.74 52.09
CA GLN A 122 -5.45 -14.62 52.92
C GLN A 122 -5.47 -14.19 54.38
N GLN A 123 -5.27 -12.89 54.66
CA GLN A 123 -5.29 -12.33 56.02
C GLN A 123 -6.61 -12.58 56.74
N ILE A 124 -7.74 -12.35 56.06
CA ILE A 124 -9.08 -12.58 56.65
C ILE A 124 -9.30 -14.08 56.88
N THR A 125 -8.91 -14.90 55.92
CA THR A 125 -9.11 -16.36 55.96
C THR A 125 -8.34 -17.00 57.10
N ASP A 126 -7.07 -16.63 57.29
CA ASP A 126 -6.19 -17.22 58.31
C ASP A 126 -6.40 -16.61 59.70
N GLY A 127 -6.88 -15.37 59.77
CA GLY A 127 -7.09 -14.64 61.02
C GLY A 127 -8.52 -14.80 61.54
N GLU A 128 -9.31 -13.74 61.36
CA GLU A 128 -10.63 -13.58 61.97
C GLU A 128 -11.61 -14.68 61.57
N TYR A 129 -11.61 -15.09 60.30
CA TYR A 129 -12.52 -16.13 59.82
C TYR A 129 -12.22 -17.50 60.46
N ALA A 130 -10.94 -17.89 60.54
CA ALA A 130 -10.55 -19.17 61.12
C ALA A 130 -10.92 -19.27 62.61
N LEU A 131 -10.71 -18.19 63.37
CA LEU A 131 -11.12 -18.10 64.78
C LEU A 131 -12.64 -18.21 64.92
N ALA A 132 -13.37 -17.36 64.19
CA ALA A 132 -14.84 -17.38 64.22
C ALA A 132 -15.43 -18.74 63.81
N LYS A 133 -14.84 -19.39 62.80
CA LYS A 133 -15.27 -20.73 62.37
C LYS A 133 -15.06 -21.77 63.47
N ARG A 134 -13.91 -21.76 64.15
CA ARG A 134 -13.65 -22.68 65.28
C ARG A 134 -14.66 -22.48 66.41
N ASP A 135 -14.96 -21.23 66.75
CA ASP A 135 -15.92 -20.91 67.81
C ASP A 135 -17.33 -21.37 67.46
N VAL A 136 -17.77 -21.13 66.21
CA VAL A 136 -19.09 -21.59 65.73
C VAL A 136 -19.16 -23.12 65.67
N ASP A 137 -18.11 -23.79 65.20
CA ASP A 137 -18.07 -25.26 65.14
C ASP A 137 -18.07 -25.87 66.55
N ALA A 138 -17.41 -25.24 67.54
CA ALA A 138 -17.46 -25.64 68.94
C ALA A 138 -18.88 -25.55 69.52
N LEU A 139 -19.56 -24.40 69.32
CA LEU A 139 -20.95 -24.22 69.75
C LEU A 139 -21.91 -25.20 69.06
N ARG A 140 -21.69 -25.50 67.77
CA ARG A 140 -22.47 -26.52 67.06
C ARG A 140 -22.25 -27.90 67.62
N ALA A 141 -21.03 -28.25 67.97
CA ALA A 141 -20.72 -29.53 68.61
C ALA A 141 -21.43 -29.66 69.97
N GLU A 142 -21.48 -28.60 70.78
CA GLU A 142 -22.23 -28.57 72.05
C GLU A 142 -23.74 -28.77 71.85
N LEU A 143 -24.29 -28.27 70.74
CA LEU A 143 -25.70 -28.43 70.36
C LEU A 143 -26.00 -29.73 69.58
N GLY A 144 -25.01 -30.59 69.34
CA GLY A 144 -25.15 -31.82 68.56
C GLY A 144 -25.36 -31.62 67.06
N GLN A 145 -24.99 -30.45 66.52
CA GLN A 145 -25.09 -30.14 65.09
C GLN A 145 -23.77 -30.41 64.35
N PRO A 146 -23.82 -30.77 63.05
CA PRO A 146 -22.62 -30.96 62.24
C PRO A 146 -21.85 -29.65 61.99
N PRO A 147 -20.53 -29.71 61.80
CA PRO A 147 -19.70 -28.53 61.56
C PRO A 147 -20.07 -27.85 60.24
N LEU A 148 -19.76 -26.55 60.12
CA LEU A 148 -20.00 -25.78 58.92
C LEU A 148 -19.15 -26.28 57.73
N PRO A 149 -19.67 -26.20 56.49
CA PRO A 149 -18.88 -26.46 55.29
C PRO A 149 -17.68 -25.50 55.21
N SER A 150 -16.62 -25.94 54.52
CA SER A 150 -15.40 -25.15 54.36
C SER A 150 -15.65 -23.91 53.49
N LEU A 151 -14.90 -22.83 53.74
CA LEU A 151 -14.93 -21.63 52.91
C LEU A 151 -14.67 -21.97 51.44
N GLN A 152 -13.76 -22.91 51.18
CA GLN A 152 -13.40 -23.39 49.86
C GLN A 152 -14.61 -24.00 49.11
N ALA A 153 -15.41 -24.84 49.78
CA ALA A 153 -16.60 -25.43 49.17
C ALA A 153 -17.61 -24.35 48.75
N THR A 154 -17.83 -23.34 49.60
CA THR A 154 -18.72 -22.21 49.30
C THR A 154 -18.19 -21.35 48.15
N LEU A 155 -16.88 -21.12 48.08
CA LEU A 155 -16.25 -20.37 46.99
C LEU A 155 -16.36 -21.12 45.65
N GLU A 156 -16.15 -22.43 45.65
CA GLU A 156 -16.30 -23.27 44.46
C GLU A 156 -17.73 -23.23 43.92
N GLU A 157 -18.74 -23.35 44.80
CA GLU A 157 -20.14 -23.25 44.41
C GLU A 157 -20.46 -21.88 43.79
N LYS A 158 -20.00 -20.77 44.40
CA LYS A 158 -20.16 -19.43 43.84
C LYS A 158 -19.44 -19.26 42.51
N SER A 159 -18.25 -19.83 42.35
CA SER A 159 -17.49 -19.76 41.10
C SER A 159 -18.22 -20.49 39.96
N GLN A 160 -18.87 -21.62 40.27
CA GLN A 160 -19.68 -22.36 39.31
C GLN A 160 -20.94 -21.57 38.93
N GLN A 161 -21.60 -20.92 39.91
CA GLN A 161 -22.74 -20.03 39.65
C GLN A 161 -22.34 -18.88 38.72
N TYR A 162 -21.23 -18.18 38.99
CA TYR A 162 -20.74 -17.10 38.14
C TYR A 162 -20.43 -17.57 36.70
N LEU A 163 -19.81 -18.75 36.55
CA LEU A 163 -19.56 -19.34 35.24
C LEU A 163 -20.86 -19.71 34.50
N GLN A 164 -21.86 -20.22 35.22
CA GLN A 164 -23.18 -20.52 34.66
C GLN A 164 -23.90 -19.24 34.22
N GLU A 165 -23.92 -18.19 35.05
CA GLU A 165 -24.47 -16.88 34.72
C GLU A 165 -23.79 -16.26 33.51
N ARG A 166 -22.46 -16.35 33.42
CA ARG A 166 -21.71 -15.86 32.26
C ARG A 166 -22.06 -16.63 30.98
N ARG A 167 -22.29 -17.94 31.06
CA ARG A 167 -22.72 -18.75 29.90
C ARG A 167 -24.13 -18.38 29.45
N LEU A 168 -25.07 -18.23 30.38
CA LEU A 168 -26.46 -17.82 30.10
C LEU A 168 -26.56 -16.38 29.59
N GLY A 169 -25.75 -15.46 30.12
CA GLY A 169 -25.66 -14.07 29.67
C GLY A 169 -24.98 -13.91 28.31
N ALA A 170 -24.05 -14.80 27.96
CA ALA A 170 -23.44 -14.82 26.62
C ALA A 170 -24.44 -15.23 25.53
N ASP A 171 -25.38 -16.14 25.82
CA ASP A 171 -26.44 -16.53 24.89
C ASP A 171 -27.50 -15.42 24.69
N ALA A 172 -27.76 -14.60 25.71
CA ALA A 172 -28.66 -13.44 25.60
C ALA A 172 -28.03 -12.25 24.84
N GLY A 173 -26.69 -12.16 24.79
CA GLY A 173 -25.94 -11.05 24.17
C GLY A 173 -25.40 -11.34 22.76
N ALA A 174 -25.45 -12.58 22.27
CA ALA A 174 -24.91 -12.94 20.95
C ALA A 174 -25.76 -12.44 19.76
N GLY A 175 -26.94 -11.86 20.00
CA GLY A 175 -27.84 -11.33 18.96
C GLY A 175 -27.74 -9.82 18.70
N ALA A 176 -27.05 -9.04 19.52
CA ALA A 176 -27.07 -7.58 19.42
C ALA A 176 -25.68 -6.94 19.62
N GLY A 177 -25.03 -6.62 18.50
CA GLY A 177 -24.31 -5.36 18.39
C GLY A 177 -22.94 -5.25 19.09
N PHE A 178 -21.95 -6.01 18.62
CA PHE A 178 -20.58 -5.47 18.51
C PHE A 178 -20.34 -4.98 17.08
N LYS A 179 -21.12 -3.97 16.66
CA LYS A 179 -20.63 -3.02 15.65
C LYS A 179 -19.57 -2.19 16.37
N ARG A 180 -18.29 -2.52 16.18
CA ARG A 180 -17.21 -1.60 16.52
C ARG A 180 -17.49 -0.30 15.78
N GLY A 181 -17.63 0.79 16.53
CA GLY A 181 -17.69 2.13 15.99
C GLY A 181 -16.45 2.38 15.15
N ALA A 182 -16.66 2.54 13.85
CA ALA A 182 -15.76 3.28 12.99
C ALA A 182 -16.28 4.72 13.04
N ASP A 183 -15.48 5.55 13.69
CA ASP A 183 -15.72 6.94 14.02
C ASP A 183 -16.08 7.79 12.80
N GLU A 184 -16.90 8.80 13.09
CA GLU A 184 -17.45 9.79 12.21
C GLU A 184 -16.47 10.98 12.16
N THR A 185 -15.72 11.16 11.06
CA THR A 185 -15.27 12.51 10.68
C THR A 185 -14.93 12.56 9.20
N GLY A 186 -15.82 13.16 8.41
CA GLY A 186 -15.63 13.32 6.98
C GLY A 186 -16.66 14.28 6.39
N THR A 187 -16.63 15.54 6.82
CA THR A 187 -17.20 16.66 6.08
C THR A 187 -16.47 16.80 4.74
N GLY A 188 -17.23 16.78 3.63
CA GLY A 188 -16.68 16.98 2.30
C GLY A 188 -17.69 16.68 1.21
N GLU A 189 -18.41 17.72 0.78
CA GLU A 189 -19.26 17.78 -0.40
C GLU A 189 -18.60 17.22 -1.68
N HIS A 190 -19.47 16.84 -2.62
CA HIS A 190 -19.24 16.47 -4.02
C HIS A 190 -18.75 15.05 -4.34
N ALA A 191 -19.70 14.14 -4.63
CA ALA A 191 -19.68 13.31 -5.85
C ALA A 191 -21.02 12.58 -6.08
N GLN A 192 -21.40 12.51 -7.36
CA GLN A 192 -22.63 11.97 -7.96
C GLN A 192 -22.95 10.47 -7.68
N PRO A 193 -24.23 10.05 -7.87
CA PRO A 193 -24.61 8.64 -7.84
C PRO A 193 -24.48 7.96 -9.21
N VAL A 194 -23.82 6.79 -9.25
CA VAL A 194 -23.87 5.86 -10.40
C VAL A 194 -24.54 4.55 -9.95
N PRO A 195 -25.63 4.09 -10.60
CA PRO A 195 -26.36 2.91 -10.15
C PRO A 195 -25.97 1.65 -10.94
N GLY A 196 -25.71 0.55 -10.22
CA GLY A 196 -26.18 -0.77 -10.66
C GLY A 196 -25.18 -1.92 -10.78
N LYS A 197 -25.43 -2.96 -9.96
CA LYS A 197 -25.37 -4.43 -10.26
C LYS A 197 -23.96 -5.02 -10.53
N ARG A 198 -23.46 -6.10 -9.91
CA ARG A 198 -23.92 -7.15 -8.98
C ARG A 198 -22.64 -7.88 -8.46
N PRO A 199 -22.67 -8.56 -7.29
CA PRO A 199 -21.54 -9.35 -6.81
C PRO A 199 -21.48 -10.69 -7.56
N ARG A 200 -20.42 -10.94 -8.32
CA ARG A 200 -20.17 -12.26 -8.92
C ARG A 200 -19.21 -13.05 -8.04
N GLY A 201 -19.73 -14.16 -7.53
CA GLY A 201 -19.01 -15.10 -6.69
C GLY A 201 -17.72 -15.65 -7.32
N ARG A 202 -16.76 -15.89 -6.44
CA ARG A 202 -15.80 -17.00 -6.53
C ARG A 202 -16.60 -18.32 -6.60
N PRO A 203 -16.11 -19.46 -7.15
CA PRO A 203 -14.72 -19.77 -7.53
C PRO A 203 -14.57 -20.56 -8.85
N LYS A 204 -13.34 -20.67 -9.40
CA LYS A 204 -12.94 -21.85 -10.18
C LYS A 204 -11.41 -21.97 -10.27
N GLY A 205 -10.88 -23.07 -9.73
CA GLY A 205 -9.62 -23.76 -10.09
C GLY A 205 -8.33 -22.94 -10.10
N SER A 206 -7.42 -23.12 -9.14
CA SER A 206 -6.42 -24.19 -9.14
C SER A 206 -5.70 -24.36 -10.49
N LYS A 207 -4.55 -23.72 -10.62
CA LYS A 207 -3.41 -24.27 -11.38
C LYS A 207 -2.14 -24.05 -10.57
N ASN A 208 -1.71 -25.12 -9.91
CA ASN A 208 -0.32 -25.33 -9.55
C ASN A 208 0.54 -25.19 -10.81
N ARG A 209 1.62 -24.42 -10.72
CA ARG A 209 2.80 -24.64 -11.56
C ARG A 209 4.00 -24.77 -10.63
N VAL A 210 4.49 -26.01 -10.59
CA VAL A 210 5.62 -26.55 -9.81
C VAL A 210 6.94 -25.92 -10.32
N PRO A 211 7.99 -25.84 -9.47
CA PRO A 211 9.14 -24.96 -9.67
C PRO A 211 10.23 -25.58 -10.55
N SER A 212 11.01 -24.73 -11.22
CA SER A 212 12.25 -25.13 -11.91
C SER A 212 13.46 -24.35 -11.36
N LYS A 213 14.07 -24.98 -10.35
CA LYS A 213 15.52 -25.23 -10.18
C LYS A 213 16.49 -24.44 -11.08
N SER A 214 17.38 -23.68 -10.44
CA SER A 214 18.79 -23.45 -10.80
C SER A 214 19.48 -22.95 -9.52
N ALA A 215 20.19 -23.83 -8.80
CA ALA A 215 21.65 -23.98 -8.86
C ALA A 215 22.35 -22.71 -8.32
N ALA A 216 22.88 -22.69 -7.11
CA ALA A 216 24.10 -23.36 -6.63
C ALA A 216 25.04 -22.22 -6.17
N GLY A 217 25.46 -22.24 -4.91
CA GLY A 217 26.30 -21.19 -4.34
C GLY A 217 26.58 -21.42 -2.86
N THR A 218 26.91 -22.66 -2.51
CA THR A 218 27.42 -23.04 -1.20
C THR A 218 28.86 -22.52 -1.07
N SER A 219 29.09 -21.55 -0.19
CA SER A 219 30.42 -21.27 0.33
C SER A 219 30.34 -21.21 1.85
N ALA A 220 30.50 -22.39 2.45
CA ALA A 220 30.88 -22.53 3.84
C ALA A 220 32.38 -22.20 3.95
N SER A 221 32.75 -21.26 4.82
CA SER A 221 34.13 -21.05 5.26
C SER A 221 34.19 -20.85 6.77
N ALA A 222 34.55 -21.92 7.46
CA ALA A 222 35.22 -22.00 8.76
C ALA A 222 35.74 -23.45 8.86
N PRO A 223 36.86 -23.79 9.56
CA PRO A 223 37.52 -23.06 10.64
C PRO A 223 39.08 -23.02 10.57
N ALA A 224 39.73 -22.23 11.43
CA ALA A 224 41.13 -22.39 11.85
C ALA A 224 41.24 -21.89 13.31
N ALA A 225 41.39 -22.79 14.29
CA ALA A 225 42.65 -23.21 14.94
C ALA A 225 43.40 -22.03 15.59
N ALA A 226 43.34 -21.84 16.91
CA ALA A 226 44.12 -22.52 17.95
C ALA A 226 45.64 -22.24 17.87
N SER A 227 46.09 -21.22 18.59
CA SER A 227 47.23 -21.19 19.54
C SER A 227 47.31 -19.81 20.18
#